data_AF-A0A968HYF8-F1
#
_entry.id   AF-A0A968HYF8-F1
#
_cell.length_a   1.000
_cell.length_b   1.000
_cell.length_c   1.000
_cell.angle_alpha   90.00
_cell.angle_beta   90.00
_cell.angle_gamma   90.00
#
_symmetry.space_group_name_H-M   'P 1'
#
loop_
_entity.id
_entity.type
_entity.pdbx_description
1 polymer ?
#
loop_
_entity_poly.entity_id
_entity_poly.type
_entity_poly.pdbx_seq_one_letter_code
_entity_poly.pdbx_strand_id
1 'polypeptide(L)'
;MFLDPRRSADAYIVLEVISTQEQALKKDLSQPDCAFYAGVIAGFFSCLSGDQFEVIEPDCQSATPNICKFILGRAEVLNALVFWQTLDQN
;
A
#
# COMPACT_ATOMS: atom_id res chain seq x y z
N MET A 1 12.15 -6.12 -18.91
CA MET A 1 12.27 -6.88 -17.65
C MET A 1 10.86 -7.08 -17.13
N PHE A 2 10.24 -8.23 -17.45
CA PHE A 2 8.94 -8.56 -16.86
C PHE A 2 9.21 -9.09 -15.45
N LEU A 3 8.73 -8.38 -14.44
CA LEU A 3 8.67 -8.92 -13.08
C LEU A 3 7.73 -10.12 -13.15
N ASP A 4 8.24 -11.31 -12.84
CA ASP A 4 7.42 -12.52 -12.67
C ASP A 4 7.11 -12.64 -11.17
N PRO A 5 5.96 -12.12 -10.71
CA PRO A 5 5.61 -12.11 -9.29
C PRO A 5 5.43 -13.52 -8.71
N ARG A 6 5.37 -14.56 -9.55
CA ARG A 6 5.20 -15.96 -9.13
C ARG A 6 6.50 -16.66 -8.78
N ARG A 7 7.66 -16.05 -9.05
CA ARG A 7 8.95 -16.75 -9.05
C ARG A 7 9.71 -16.70 -7.73
N SER A 8 9.22 -15.98 -6.72
CA SER A 8 9.86 -15.93 -5.40
C SER A 8 8.81 -15.69 -4.33
N ALA A 9 8.64 -16.66 -3.42
CA ALA A 9 7.72 -16.56 -2.29
C ALA A 9 8.03 -15.33 -1.41
N ASP A 10 9.29 -14.90 -1.35
CA ASP A 10 9.73 -13.78 -0.50
C ASP A 10 9.94 -12.46 -1.26
N ALA A 11 9.37 -12.32 -2.46
CA ALA A 11 9.51 -11.08 -3.23
C ALA A 11 8.48 -10.04 -2.80
N TYR A 12 8.98 -8.91 -2.29
CA TYR A 12 8.19 -7.71 -2.09
C TYR A 12 8.45 -6.71 -3.20
N ILE A 13 7.42 -5.95 -3.57
CA ILE A 13 7.54 -4.81 -4.46
C ILE A 13 7.36 -3.57 -3.61
N VAL A 14 8.37 -2.70 -3.60
CA VAL A 14 8.30 -1.40 -2.97
C VAL A 14 7.78 -0.39 -4.00
N LEU A 15 6.77 0.38 -3.63
CA LEU A 15 6.13 1.39 -4.45
C LEU A 15 6.20 2.74 -3.75
N GLU A 16 6.47 3.80 -4.49
CA GLU A 16 6.39 5.17 -3.99
C GLU A 16 5.27 5.90 -4.73
N VAL A 17 4.31 6.43 -3.98
CA VAL A 17 3.26 7.30 -4.52
C VAL A 17 3.61 8.72 -4.14
N ILE A 18 3.85 9.55 -5.16
CA ILE A 18 4.15 10.97 -4.99
C ILE A 18 2.91 11.75 -5.44
N SER A 19 2.29 12.45 -4.51
CA SER A 19 1.15 13.32 -4.78
C SER A 19 1.52 14.78 -4.57
N THR A 20 1.20 15.61 -5.56
CA THR A 20 1.29 17.07 -5.44
C THR A 20 -0.01 17.70 -4.95
N GLN A 21 -1.07 16.91 -4.75
CA GLN A 21 -2.31 17.42 -4.18
C GLN A 21 -2.23 17.45 -2.65
N GLU A 22 -2.57 18.60 -2.09
CA GLU A 22 -2.89 18.73 -0.67
C GLU A 22 -4.27 18.11 -0.45
N GLN A 23 -4.31 16.86 0.00
CA GLN A 23 -5.57 16.17 0.27
C GLN A 23 -6.20 16.75 1.54
N ALA A 24 -7.13 17.69 1.35
CA ALA A 24 -8.00 18.22 2.40
C ALA A 24 -9.13 17.24 2.82
N LEU A 25 -8.90 15.93 2.70
CA LEU A 25 -9.78 14.92 3.29
C LEU A 25 -9.59 14.98 4.81
N LYS A 26 -10.49 15.75 5.45
CA LYS A 26 -10.62 16.02 6.90
C LYS A 26 -9.59 15.30 7.78
N LYS A 27 -8.76 16.14 8.40
CA LYS A 27 -7.77 15.89 9.47
C LYS A 27 -8.22 15.01 10.66
N ASP A 28 -9.47 14.57 10.70
CA ASP A 28 -10.08 13.78 11.78
C ASP A 28 -10.27 12.29 11.44
N LEU A 29 -9.89 11.84 10.25
CA LEU A 29 -9.85 10.41 9.88
C LEU A 29 -8.40 10.06 9.57
N SER A 30 -7.89 8.98 10.17
CA SER A 30 -6.63 8.35 9.77
C SER A 30 -6.58 8.27 8.23
N GLN A 31 -5.50 8.79 7.64
CA GLN A 31 -5.38 9.24 6.25
C GLN A 31 -6.05 8.29 5.23
N PRO A 32 -7.28 8.58 4.76
CA PRO A 32 -8.07 7.64 3.95
C PRO A 32 -7.48 7.40 2.55
N ASP A 33 -6.61 8.30 2.11
CA ASP A 33 -6.00 8.26 0.78
C ASP A 33 -4.99 7.12 0.66
N CYS A 34 -4.20 6.85 1.71
CA CYS A 34 -3.23 5.77 1.68
C CYS A 34 -3.88 4.40 1.69
N ALA A 35 -4.96 4.22 2.47
CA ALA A 35 -5.76 3.00 2.43
C ALA A 35 -6.41 2.79 1.06
N PHE A 36 -6.86 3.86 0.40
CA PHE A 36 -7.36 3.80 -0.97
C PHE A 36 -6.27 3.38 -1.96
N TYR A 37 -5.11 4.02 -1.96
CA TYR A 37 -3.99 3.66 -2.82
C TYR A 37 -3.55 2.21 -2.58
N ALA A 38 -3.44 1.78 -1.32
CA ALA A 38 -3.11 0.41 -0.96
C ALA A 38 -4.12 -0.59 -1.54
N GLY A 39 -5.42 -0.32 -1.42
CA GLY A 39 -6.48 -1.16 -1.97
C GLY A 39 -6.45 -1.24 -3.50
N VAL A 40 -6.25 -0.11 -4.19
CA VAL A 40 -6.15 -0.07 -5.65
C VAL A 40 -4.94 -0.86 -6.14
N ILE A 41 -3.78 -0.68 -5.51
CA ILE A 41 -2.55 -1.41 -5.85
C ILE A 41 -2.76 -2.91 -5.61
N ALA A 42 -3.24 -3.30 -4.43
CA ALA A 42 -3.49 -4.70 -4.07
C ALA A 42 -4.45 -5.38 -5.06
N GLY A 43 -5.58 -4.72 -5.37
CA GLY A 43 -6.57 -5.21 -6.30
C GLY A 43 -6.05 -5.35 -7.72
N PHE A 44 -5.31 -4.35 -8.22
CA PHE A 44 -4.72 -4.39 -9.56
C PHE A 44 -3.76 -5.58 -9.73
N PHE A 45 -2.80 -5.75 -8.81
CA PHE A 45 -1.83 -6.85 -8.90
C PHE A 45 -2.46 -8.22 -8.66
N SER A 46 -3.48 -8.29 -7.80
CA SER A 46 -4.24 -9.53 -7.60
C SER A 46 -4.98 -9.94 -8.86
N CYS A 47 -5.68 -9.01 -9.50
CA CYS A 47 -6.37 -9.26 -10.78
C CYS A 47 -5.40 -9.60 -11.91
N LEU A 48 -4.23 -8.96 -11.96
CA LEU A 48 -3.23 -9.16 -13.01
C LEU A 48 -2.55 -10.53 -12.93
N SER A 49 -2.26 -11.00 -11.72
CA SER A 49 -1.49 -12.23 -11.49
C SER A 49 -2.37 -13.47 -11.22
N GLY A 50 -3.58 -13.26 -10.70
CA GLY A 50 -4.44 -14.33 -10.18
C GLY A 50 -4.10 -14.77 -8.74
N ASP A 51 -3.03 -14.26 -8.15
CA ASP A 51 -2.67 -14.47 -6.75
C ASP A 51 -3.32 -13.39 -5.85
N GLN A 52 -3.47 -13.66 -4.55
CA GLN A 52 -3.90 -12.63 -3.60
C GLN A 52 -2.71 -11.80 -3.12
N PHE A 53 -2.76 -10.50 -3.38
CA PHE A 53 -1.79 -9.52 -2.92
C PHE A 53 -2.39 -8.60 -1.86
N GLU A 54 -1.53 -8.19 -0.93
CA GLU A 54 -1.82 -7.21 0.09
C GLU A 54 -0.80 -6.07 0.04
N VAL A 55 -1.20 -4.90 0.56
CA VAL A 55 -0.37 -3.71 0.57
C VAL A 55 -0.45 -3.04 1.95
N ILE A 56 0.72 -2.67 2.47
CA ILE A 56 0.87 -1.86 3.69
C ILE A 56 1.64 -0.59 3.37
N GLU A 57 1.48 0.42 4.22
CA GLU A 57 2.13 1.72 4.10
C GLU A 57 3.01 1.98 5.33
N PRO A 58 4.28 1.55 5.33
CA PRO A 58 5.16 1.73 6.48
C PRO A 58 5.62 3.17 6.70
N ASP A 59 5.52 4.04 5.70
CA ASP A 59 6.03 5.42 5.76
C ASP A 59 5.12 6.36 4.94
N CYS A 60 4.40 7.23 5.65
CA CYS A 60 3.70 8.38 5.08
C CYS A 60 4.43 9.67 5.42
N GLN A 61 4.91 10.36 4.39
CA GLN A 61 5.43 11.71 4.52
C GLN A 61 4.38 12.70 3.99
N SER A 62 3.43 13.07 4.84
CA SER A 62 2.34 13.99 4.51
C SER A 62 2.77 15.45 4.25
N ALA A 63 4.06 15.73 4.09
CA ALA A 63 4.61 17.05 3.75
C ALA A 63 4.63 17.22 2.23
N THR A 64 4.29 18.39 1.68
CA THR A 64 4.25 18.58 0.21
C THR A 64 5.65 18.58 -0.42
N PRO A 65 5.90 17.79 -1.49
CA PRO A 65 4.98 16.83 -2.11
C PRO A 65 4.77 15.60 -1.21
N ASN A 66 3.53 15.15 -1.04
CA ASN A 66 3.22 14.01 -0.19
C ASN A 66 3.83 12.75 -0.80
N ILE A 67 4.72 12.08 -0.06
CA ILE A 67 5.39 10.85 -0.50
C ILE A 67 4.99 9.74 0.45
N CYS A 68 4.25 8.76 -0.06
CA CYS A 68 3.91 7.56 0.68
C CYS A 68 4.65 6.37 0.08
N LYS A 69 5.27 5.57 0.94
CA LYS A 69 5.92 4.31 0.55
C LYS A 69 5.02 3.16 0.90
N PHE A 70 4.88 2.24 -0.05
CA PHE A 70 4.06 1.05 0.09
C PHE A 70 4.90 -0.20 -0.12
N ILE A 71 4.56 -1.26 0.60
CA ILE A 71 5.09 -2.60 0.41
C ILE A 71 3.94 -3.47 -0.08
N LEU A 72 4.08 -3.99 -1.29
CA LEU A 72 3.21 -4.98 -1.91
C LEU A 72 3.82 -6.37 -1.73
N GLY A 73 3.04 -7.31 -1.23
CA GLY A 73 3.43 -8.71 -1.07
C GLY A 73 2.24 -9.64 -1.21
N ARG A 74 2.48 -10.94 -1.39
CA ARG A 74 1.39 -11.92 -1.38
C ARG A 74 0.79 -12.04 0.01
N ALA A 75 -0.50 -12.36 0.09
CA ALA A 75 -1.24 -12.49 1.34
C ALA A 75 -0.68 -13.60 2.27
N GLU A 76 0.14 -14.53 1.77
CA GLU A 76 0.78 -15.53 2.63
C GLU A 76 1.95 -14.97 3.45
N VAL A 77 2.47 -13.81 3.06
CA VAL A 77 3.71 -13.23 3.60
C VAL A 77 3.47 -11.88 4.26
N LEU A 78 2.44 -11.16 3.80
CA LEU A 78 2.03 -9.86 4.33
C LEU A 78 0.68 -10.00 5.03
N ASN A 79 0.44 -9.21 6.08
CA ASN A 79 -0.86 -9.13 6.75
C ASN A 79 -1.27 -7.66 6.91
N ALA A 80 -1.93 -7.12 5.89
CA ALA A 80 -2.38 -5.75 5.83
C ALA A 80 -3.48 -5.48 6.86
N LEU A 81 -4.38 -6.42 7.12
CA LEU A 81 -5.47 -6.23 8.10
C LEU A 81 -4.92 -5.88 9.49
N VAL A 82 -3.97 -6.67 9.98
CA VAL A 82 -3.33 -6.42 11.27
C VAL A 82 -2.58 -5.09 11.25
N PHE A 83 -1.85 -4.80 10.17
CA PHE A 83 -1.11 -3.54 10.04
C PHE A 83 -2.03 -2.32 10.15
N TRP A 84 -3.07 -2.22 9.33
CA TRP A 84 -3.96 -1.05 9.32
C TRP A 84 -4.72 -0.88 10.64
N GLN A 85 -5.10 -1.98 11.31
CA GLN A 85 -5.73 -1.93 12.64
C GLN A 85 -4.81 -1.35 13.72
N THR A 86 -3.48 -1.45 13.58
CA THR A 86 -2.55 -0.83 14.55
C THR A 86 -2.44 0.68 14.38
N LEU A 87 -2.65 1.19 13.16
CA LEU A 87 -2.60 2.63 12.89
C LEU A 87 -3.82 3.38 13.41
N ASP A 88 -5.00 2.72 13.47
CA ASP A 88 -6.22 3.32 14.00
C ASP A 88 -6.24 3.48 15.54
N GLN A 89 -5.27 2.88 16.25
CA GLN A 89 -5.21 2.91 17.73
C GLN A 89 -4.33 4.03 18.31
N ASN A 90 -3.72 4.86 17.47
CA ASN A 90 -2.75 5.89 17.86
C ASN A 90 -3.25 7.29 17.50
#